data_AF-A0A925R968-F1
#
_entry.id   AF-A0A925R968-F1
#
_cell.length_a   1.000
_cell.length_b   1.000
_cell.length_c   1.000
_cell.angle_alpha   90.00
_cell.angle_beta   90.00
_cell.angle_gamma   90.00
#
_symmetry.space_group_name_H-M   'P 1'
#
loop_
_entity.id
_entity.type
_entity.pdbx_description
1 polymer ?
#
loop_
_entity_poly.entity_id
_entity_poly.type
_entity_poly.pdbx_seq_one_letter_code
_entity_poly.pdbx_strand_id
1 'polypeptide(L)'
;MNRILLCSAVLSLFTTQITFAGDKVPQSGTNLGNVRGGDFKQAQRIIARNCTKCHSRDRIDAALSAGKNMFIIQKVMEKRGAVLNAKEQEVLGIYWKKLSPLKSK
;
A
#
# COMPACT_ATOMS: atom_id res chain seq x y z
N MET A 1 29.55 -19.98 48.69
CA MET A 1 28.56 -20.41 49.71
C MET A 1 27.97 -19.18 50.36
N ASN A 2 26.72 -18.81 50.03
CA ASN A 2 25.68 -18.52 51.03
C ASN A 2 24.34 -18.26 50.30
N ARG A 3 23.31 -18.99 50.73
CA ARG A 3 21.94 -18.94 50.20
C ARG A 3 21.11 -18.19 51.24
N ILE A 4 20.36 -17.15 50.87
CA ILE A 4 19.13 -16.79 51.58
C ILE A 4 18.09 -16.35 50.54
N LEU A 5 17.15 -17.26 50.31
CA LEU A 5 15.81 -17.01 49.77
C LEU A 5 15.10 -15.99 50.67
N LEU A 6 14.32 -15.08 50.09
CA LEU A 6 13.04 -14.70 50.66
C LEU A 6 12.11 -14.17 49.55
N CYS A 7 11.03 -14.94 49.34
CA CYS A 7 9.86 -14.57 48.56
C CYS A 7 9.25 -13.27 49.08
N SER A 8 8.84 -12.39 48.16
CA SER A 8 7.71 -11.51 48.39
C SER A 8 6.99 -11.33 47.05
N ALA A 9 5.93 -12.11 46.89
CA ALA A 9 4.89 -11.87 45.91
C ALA A 9 4.17 -10.58 46.30
N VAL A 10 4.13 -9.59 45.41
CA VAL A 10 3.12 -8.53 45.45
C VAL A 10 2.44 -8.47 44.09
N LEU A 11 1.17 -8.84 44.16
CA LEU A 11 0.14 -8.85 43.15
C LEU A 11 -0.20 -7.42 42.69
N SER A 12 -0.62 -7.31 41.42
CA SER A 12 -1.45 -6.24 40.84
C SER A 12 -0.71 -4.93 40.55
N LEU A 13 -0.65 -4.42 39.32
CA LEU A 13 -1.75 -4.25 38.38
C LEU A 13 -1.23 -4.48 36.94
N PHE A 14 -1.69 -5.53 36.28
CA PHE A 14 -1.61 -5.60 34.83
C PHE A 14 -2.58 -4.57 34.26
N THR A 15 -2.08 -3.36 33.97
CA THR A 15 -2.77 -2.47 33.04
C THR A 15 -2.81 -3.18 31.70
N THR A 16 -3.96 -3.74 31.35
CA THR A 16 -4.28 -4.15 29.98
C THR A 16 -4.20 -2.90 29.11
N GLN A 17 -3.03 -2.68 28.52
CA GLN A 17 -2.91 -1.75 27.41
C GLN A 17 -3.75 -2.34 26.30
N ILE A 18 -4.97 -1.80 26.14
CA ILE A 18 -5.77 -1.99 24.95
C ILE A 18 -4.94 -1.37 23.83
N THR A 19 -4.14 -2.20 23.17
CA THR A 19 -3.51 -1.85 21.92
C THR A 19 -4.66 -1.72 20.93
N PHE A 20 -5.09 -0.48 20.68
CA PHE A 20 -5.80 -0.19 19.44
C PHE A 20 -4.94 -0.77 18.32
N ALA A 21 -5.46 -1.78 17.64
CA ALA A 21 -5.05 -2.07 16.28
C ALA A 21 -5.47 -0.84 15.46
N GLY A 22 -4.70 0.24 15.58
CA GLY A 22 -4.68 1.26 14.57
C GLY A 22 -4.26 0.52 13.33
N ASP A 23 -5.21 0.31 12.42
CA ASP A 23 -4.90 -0.03 11.05
C ASP A 23 -3.78 0.91 10.63
N LYS A 24 -2.55 0.40 10.60
CA LYS A 24 -1.46 1.11 9.98
C LYS A 24 -1.95 1.24 8.55
N VAL A 25 -2.46 2.42 8.19
CA VAL A 25 -2.68 2.78 6.79
C VAL A 25 -1.37 2.40 6.14
N PRO A 26 -1.34 1.34 5.30
CA PRO A 26 -0.09 0.87 4.74
C PRO A 26 0.53 2.10 4.09
N GLN A 27 1.79 2.41 4.41
CA GLN A 27 2.50 3.51 3.77
C GLN A 27 2.40 3.27 2.27
N SER A 28 1.41 3.96 1.68
CA SER A 28 0.98 3.79 0.32
C SER A 28 2.22 4.09 -0.52
N GLY A 29 2.67 3.12 -1.32
CA GLY A 29 4.00 3.10 -1.95
C GLY A 29 4.52 4.51 -2.30
N THR A 30 5.68 4.87 -1.75
CA THR A 30 6.19 6.25 -1.77
C THR A 30 6.54 6.78 -3.17
N ASN A 31 6.44 5.95 -4.21
CA ASN A 31 6.78 6.30 -5.57
C ASN A 31 5.72 5.80 -6.58
N LEU A 32 4.87 6.73 -7.01
CA LEU A 32 4.16 6.66 -8.29
C LEU A 32 4.88 7.56 -9.31
N GLY A 33 6.20 7.44 -9.46
CA GLY A 33 6.95 8.23 -10.45
C GLY A 33 6.79 9.76 -10.33
N ASN A 34 6.83 10.46 -11.48
CA ASN A 34 7.02 11.92 -11.55
C ASN A 34 5.72 12.75 -11.45
N VAL A 35 4.63 12.20 -10.92
CA VAL A 35 3.35 12.92 -10.75
C VAL A 35 3.29 13.53 -9.35
N ARG A 36 3.19 14.86 -9.28
CA ARG A 36 3.15 15.62 -8.03
C ARG A 36 1.79 16.30 -7.88
N GLY A 37 1.22 16.33 -6.66
CA GLY A 37 -0.01 17.07 -6.36
C GLY A 37 -1.25 16.20 -6.07
N GLY A 38 -2.44 16.74 -6.36
CA GLY A 38 -3.74 16.14 -6.02
C GLY A 38 -4.01 14.79 -6.69
N ASP A 39 -3.61 14.65 -7.96
CA ASP A 39 -3.83 13.43 -8.75
C ASP A 39 -3.01 12.24 -8.23
N PHE A 40 -1.81 12.49 -7.70
CA PHE A 40 -0.99 11.45 -7.05
C PHE A 40 -1.70 10.85 -5.84
N LYS A 41 -2.22 11.71 -4.95
CA LYS A 41 -2.96 11.24 -3.76
C LYS A 41 -4.22 10.49 -4.18
N GLN A 42 -4.89 10.91 -5.25
CA GLN A 42 -6.07 10.22 -5.77
C GLN A 42 -5.74 8.86 -6.37
N ALA A 43 -4.68 8.77 -7.18
CA ALA A 43 -4.18 7.50 -7.72
C ALA A 43 -3.82 6.51 -6.59
N GLN A 44 -3.12 6.96 -5.55
CA GLN A 44 -2.81 6.14 -4.38
C GLN A 44 -4.06 5.57 -3.71
N ARG A 45 -5.09 6.40 -3.52
CA ARG A 45 -6.37 5.98 -2.94
C ARG A 45 -7.10 4.97 -3.82
N ILE A 46 -7.09 5.16 -5.13
CA ILE A 46 -7.71 4.22 -6.08
C ILE A 46 -6.98 2.87 -6.02
N ILE A 47 -5.65 2.87 -6.06
CA ILE A 47 -4.85 1.63 -5.98
C ILE A 47 -5.11 0.92 -4.64
N ALA A 48 -5.09 1.66 -3.53
CA ALA A 48 -5.32 1.11 -2.19
C ALA A 48 -6.72 0.52 -1.99
N ARG A 49 -7.71 0.98 -2.78
CA ARG A 49 -9.09 0.54 -2.63
C ARG A 49 -9.46 -0.54 -3.63
N ASN A 50 -9.03 -0.40 -4.88
CA ASN A 50 -9.52 -1.23 -5.99
C ASN A 50 -8.50 -2.28 -6.44
N CYS A 51 -7.20 -2.01 -6.35
CA CYS A 51 -6.16 -2.90 -6.85
C CYS A 51 -5.63 -3.87 -5.79
N THR A 52 -5.74 -3.51 -4.51
CA THR A 52 -5.26 -4.34 -3.39
C THR A 52 -6.26 -5.40 -2.91
N LYS A 53 -7.48 -5.41 -3.47
CA LYS A 53 -8.51 -6.43 -3.14
C LYS A 53 -8.06 -7.84 -3.50
N CYS A 54 -7.28 -7.99 -4.58
CA CYS A 54 -6.84 -9.28 -5.11
C CYS A 54 -5.31 -9.46 -5.09
N HIS A 55 -4.55 -8.39 -4.87
CA HIS A 55 -3.10 -8.36 -4.95
C HIS A 55 -2.51 -7.55 -3.81
N SER A 56 -1.28 -7.86 -3.39
CA SER A 56 -0.58 -7.01 -2.42
C SER A 56 -0.17 -5.68 -3.06
N ARG A 57 0.01 -4.65 -2.21
CA ARG A 57 0.59 -3.36 -2.63
C ARG A 57 1.97 -3.57 -3.25
N ASP A 58 2.81 -4.40 -2.63
CA ASP A 58 4.17 -4.67 -3.10
C ASP A 58 4.20 -5.25 -4.52
N ARG A 59 3.25 -6.13 -4.87
CA ARG A 59 3.15 -6.67 -6.23
C ARG A 59 2.84 -5.58 -7.26
N ILE A 60 2.00 -4.62 -6.88
CA ILE A 60 1.62 -3.49 -7.74
C ILE A 60 2.83 -2.56 -7.88
N ASP A 61 3.49 -2.21 -6.78
CA ASP A 61 4.66 -1.34 -6.78
C ASP A 61 5.86 -1.97 -7.51
N ALA A 62 6.02 -3.29 -7.44
CA ALA A 62 6.99 -4.03 -8.24
C ALA A 62 6.69 -3.95 -9.75
N ALA A 63 5.41 -4.00 -10.15
CA ALA A 63 5.04 -3.82 -11.56
C ALA A 63 5.33 -2.40 -12.06
N LEU A 64 5.10 -1.40 -11.19
CA LEU A 64 5.36 0.01 -11.48
C LEU A 64 6.84 0.31 -11.61
N SER A 65 7.64 -0.12 -10.63
CA SER A 65 9.09 0.06 -10.61
C SER A 65 9.79 -0.68 -11.75
N ALA A 66 9.26 -1.84 -12.17
CA ALA A 66 9.74 -2.56 -13.35
C ALA A 66 9.32 -1.92 -14.69
N GLY A 67 8.65 -0.76 -14.67
CA GLY A 67 8.24 -0.05 -15.89
C GLY A 67 7.25 -0.83 -16.75
N LYS A 68 6.46 -1.74 -16.16
CA LYS A 68 5.49 -2.53 -16.94
C LYS A 68 4.42 -1.62 -17.52
N ASN A 69 3.86 -2.00 -18.66
CA ASN A 69 2.75 -1.28 -19.26
C ASN A 69 1.48 -1.45 -18.41
N MET A 70 1.25 -0.50 -17.53
CA MET A 70 0.17 -0.55 -16.57
C MET A 70 -1.21 -0.39 -17.20
N PHE A 71 -1.33 0.22 -18.37
CA PHE A 71 -2.60 0.25 -19.12
C PHE A 71 -3.00 -1.16 -19.54
N ILE A 72 -2.06 -1.94 -20.08
CA ILE A 72 -2.32 -3.34 -20.45
C ILE A 72 -2.66 -4.17 -19.21
N ILE A 73 -1.90 -4.02 -18.13
CA ILE A 73 -2.17 -4.71 -16.86
C ILE A 73 -3.57 -4.36 -16.34
N GLN A 74 -3.93 -3.08 -16.33
CA GLN A 74 -5.26 -2.61 -15.92
C GLN A 74 -6.35 -3.27 -16.76
N LYS A 75 -6.21 -3.31 -18.09
CA LYS A 75 -7.18 -4.00 -18.97
C LYS A 75 -7.29 -5.50 -18.68
N VAL A 76 -6.18 -6.17 -18.36
CA VAL A 76 -6.23 -7.56 -17.92
C VAL A 76 -6.94 -7.70 -16.57
N MET A 77 -6.72 -6.79 -15.63
CA MET A 77 -7.39 -6.82 -14.33
C MET A 77 -8.89 -6.52 -14.47
N GLU A 78 -9.29 -5.60 -15.35
CA GLU A 78 -10.70 -5.32 -15.66
C GLU A 78 -11.39 -6.59 -16.21
N LYS A 79 -10.73 -7.33 -17.12
CA LYS A 79 -11.21 -8.63 -17.60
C LYS A 79 -11.30 -9.70 -16.50
N ARG A 80 -10.55 -9.54 -15.41
CA ARG A 80 -10.55 -10.43 -14.24
C ARG A 80 -11.46 -9.93 -13.11
N GLY A 81 -12.28 -8.92 -13.38
CA GLY A 81 -13.29 -8.42 -12.44
C GLY A 81 -12.90 -7.19 -11.63
N ALA A 82 -11.77 -6.54 -11.93
CA ALA A 82 -11.49 -5.22 -11.36
C ALA A 82 -12.49 -4.19 -11.93
N VAL A 83 -13.19 -3.49 -11.04
CA VAL A 83 -14.16 -2.46 -11.42
C VAL A 83 -13.57 -1.09 -11.14
N LEU A 84 -13.46 -0.27 -12.18
CA LEU A 84 -13.03 1.11 -12.12
C LEU A 84 -14.02 1.96 -12.91
N ASN A 85 -14.44 3.08 -12.34
CA ASN A 85 -15.26 4.03 -13.10
C ASN A 85 -14.41 4.89 -14.04
N ALA A 86 -15.05 5.64 -14.95
CA ALA A 86 -14.37 6.46 -15.95
C ALA A 86 -13.37 7.46 -15.34
N LYS A 87 -13.72 8.10 -14.22
CA LYS A 87 -12.84 9.06 -13.52
C LYS A 87 -11.64 8.36 -12.90
N GLU A 88 -11.82 7.17 -12.33
CA GLU A 88 -10.72 6.38 -11.77
C GLU A 88 -9.78 5.88 -12.87
N GLN A 89 -10.33 5.46 -14.02
CA GLN A 89 -9.56 5.09 -15.20
C GLN A 89 -8.79 6.29 -15.77
N GLU A 90 -9.38 7.48 -15.78
CA GLU A 90 -8.72 8.71 -16.21
C GLU A 90 -7.54 9.06 -15.30
N VAL A 91 -7.76 9.11 -13.98
CA VAL A 91 -6.71 9.42 -12.99
C VAL A 91 -5.54 8.43 -13.10
N LEU A 92 -5.84 7.12 -13.18
CA LEU A 92 -4.80 6.11 -13.37
C LEU A 92 -4.17 6.19 -14.76
N GLY A 93 -4.94 6.48 -15.80
CA GLY A 93 -4.48 6.57 -17.19
C GLY A 93 -3.52 7.74 -17.44
N ILE A 94 -3.78 8.90 -16.84
CA ILE A 94 -2.83 10.04 -16.81
C ILE A 94 -1.50 9.59 -16.22
N TYR A 95 -1.54 8.77 -15.17
CA TYR A 95 -0.35 8.24 -14.54
C TYR A 95 0.38 7.18 -15.40
N TRP A 96 -0.36 6.25 -16.02
CA TRP A 96 0.20 5.21 -16.90
C TRP A 96 0.91 5.77 -18.13
N LYS A 97 0.33 6.78 -18.78
CA LYS A 97 0.94 7.42 -19.97
C LYS A 97 2.23 8.18 -19.65
N LYS A 98 2.40 8.64 -18.41
CA LYS A 98 3.63 9.28 -17.93
C LYS A 98 4.71 8.31 -17.41
N LEU A 99 4.46 6.99 -17.40
CA LEU A 99 5.45 5.99 -16.98
C LEU A 99 6.29 5.40 -18.12
N SER A 100 6.02 5.74 -19.38
CA SER A 100 6.96 5.54 -20.50
C SER A 100 7.93 6.73 -20.72
N PRO A 101 8.58 7.24 -19.65
CA PRO A 101 9.95 7.71 -19.79
C PRO A 101 10.78 7.31 -18.57
N LEU A 102 11.02 6.01 -18.40
CA LEU A 102 12.19 5.56 -17.62
C LEU A 102 13.29 5.22 -18.62
N LYS A 103 13.92 6.25 -19.17
CA LYS A 103 15.29 6.11 -19.66
C LYS A 103 16.09 5.68 -18.43
N SER A 104 16.61 4.45 -18.45
CA SER A 104 17.71 4.06 -17.56
C SER A 104 18.78 5.13 -17.67
N LYS A 105 19.20 5.70 -16.54
CA LYS A 105 20.54 6.27 -16.49
C LYS A 105 21.55 5.14 -16.49
#